data_AF-A0AAV9PPG2-F1
#
_entry.id   AF-A0AAV9PPG2-F1
#
_cell.length_a   1.000
_cell.length_b   1.000
_cell.length_c   1.000
_cell.angle_alpha   90.00
_cell.angle_beta   90.00
_cell.angle_gamma   90.00
#
_symmetry.space_group_name_H-M   'P 1'
#
loop_
_entity.id
_entity.type
_entity.pdbx_description
1 polymer ?
#
loop_
_entity_poly.entity_id
_entity_poly.type
_entity_poly.pdbx_seq_one_letter_code
_entity_poly.pdbx_strand_id
1 'polypeptide(L)'
;MLRNFSVPKNKYFEVPHLLSTVFTGRDEDLRCLTASFAPTSPSHAGSQRRFVLFGLGGSGKAQICLKYIEYQQEKYWDIFWVDASTDESIQQSFIQLALMLQVDENVDGVKQTLANSSEVCSKCSTTPTIPISA
;
A
#
# COMPACT_ATOMS: atom_id res chain seq x y z
N MET A 1 4.33 -8.91 25.84
CA MET A 1 4.76 -7.61 25.28
C MET A 1 3.53 -6.89 24.76
N LEU A 2 3.19 -5.77 25.37
CA LEU A 2 2.04 -4.97 24.95
C LEU A 2 2.44 -4.22 23.68
N ARG A 3 1.74 -4.46 22.57
CA ARG A 3 1.92 -3.71 21.32
C ARG A 3 1.44 -2.29 21.56
N ASN A 4 2.36 -1.32 21.50
CA ASN A 4 1.99 0.09 21.43
C ASN A 4 1.14 0.30 20.18
N PHE A 5 -0.15 0.60 20.37
CA PHE A 5 -1.00 1.07 19.28
C PHE A 5 -0.68 2.54 19.04
N SER A 6 0.25 2.81 18.11
CA SER A 6 0.32 4.14 17.50
C SER A 6 -0.99 4.39 16.74
N VAL A 7 -1.55 5.59 16.89
CA VAL A 7 -2.70 6.04 16.09
C VAL A 7 -2.42 5.74 14.60
N PRO A 8 -3.30 5.03 13.89
CA PRO A 8 -3.08 4.74 12.48
C PRO A 8 -2.97 6.06 11.72
N LYS A 9 -1.83 6.26 11.04
CA LYS A 9 -1.61 7.42 10.15
C LYS A 9 -2.51 7.34 8.91
N ASN A 10 -2.95 6.14 8.57
CA ASN A 10 -3.72 5.87 7.37
C ASN A 10 -5.19 6.18 7.65
N LYS A 11 -5.80 7.02 6.81
CA LYS A 11 -7.22 7.37 6.92
C LYS A 11 -8.10 6.16 6.59
N TYR A 12 -7.61 5.32 5.69
CA TYR A 12 -8.21 4.10 5.18
C TYR A 12 -7.19 2.96 5.20
N PHE A 13 -7.53 1.89 5.92
CA PHE A 13 -6.74 0.66 6.03
C PHE A 13 -7.67 -0.55 5.92
N GLU A 14 -7.86 -1.03 4.70
CA GLU A 14 -8.68 -2.21 4.40
C GLU A 14 -7.75 -3.30 3.88
N VAL A 15 -7.41 -4.25 4.76
CA VAL A 15 -6.42 -5.32 4.51
C VAL A 15 -6.86 -6.58 5.27
N PRO A 16 -6.80 -7.78 4.66
CA PRO A 16 -7.12 -9.03 5.34
C PRO A 16 -6.28 -9.25 6.61
N HIS A 17 -6.92 -9.66 7.72
CA HIS A 17 -6.25 -9.86 9.01
C HIS A 17 -5.34 -11.11 9.09
N LEU A 18 -5.11 -11.83 7.99
CA LEU A 18 -4.47 -13.15 7.98
C LEU A 18 -2.97 -13.08 7.71
N LEU A 19 -2.22 -12.39 8.57
CA LEU A 19 -0.76 -12.55 8.60
C LEU A 19 -0.39 -13.83 9.36
N SER A 20 0.36 -14.71 8.71
CA SER A 20 0.97 -15.85 9.40
C SER A 20 1.91 -15.36 10.50
N THR A 21 1.82 -15.96 11.69
CA THR A 21 2.78 -15.73 12.78
C THR A 21 4.19 -16.23 12.42
N VAL A 22 4.28 -17.14 11.44
CA VAL A 22 5.53 -17.69 10.92
C VAL A 22 5.68 -17.26 9.46
N PHE A 23 6.59 -16.30 9.23
CA PHE A 23 6.98 -15.81 7.91
C PHE A 23 8.50 -15.73 7.86
N THR A 24 9.15 -16.48 6.98
CA THR A 24 10.61 -16.59 6.91
C THR A 24 11.08 -16.75 5.46
N GLY A 25 12.36 -16.45 5.19
CA GLY A 25 13.00 -16.76 3.90
C GLY A 25 12.56 -15.91 2.71
N ARG A 26 11.94 -14.76 2.96
CA ARG A 26 11.36 -13.85 1.94
C ARG A 26 11.92 -12.43 2.01
N ASP A 27 13.07 -12.26 2.67
CA ASP A 27 13.67 -10.95 2.89
C ASP A 27 14.10 -10.29 1.58
N GLU A 28 14.61 -11.08 0.63
CA GLU A 28 14.99 -10.58 -0.69
C GLU A 28 13.79 -10.14 -1.53
N ASP A 29 12.68 -10.91 -1.48
CA ASP A 29 11.42 -10.55 -2.13
C ASP A 29 10.88 -9.22 -1.57
N LEU A 30 10.89 -9.06 -0.24
CA LEU A 30 10.49 -7.83 0.44
C LEU A 30 11.42 -6.65 0.13
N ARG A 31 12.73 -6.90 0.02
CA ARG A 31 13.73 -5.88 -0.34
C ARG A 31 13.50 -5.38 -1.75
N CYS A 32 13.31 -6.28 -2.71
CA CYS A 32 12.98 -5.94 -4.09
C CYS A 32 11.67 -5.13 -4.18
N LEU A 33 10.63 -5.59 -3.48
CA LEU A 33 9.34 -4.91 -3.41
C LEU A 33 9.50 -3.49 -2.85
N THR A 34 10.21 -3.34 -1.73
CA THR A 34 10.46 -2.02 -1.10
C THR A 34 11.25 -1.08 -1.98
N ALA A 35 12.32 -1.56 -2.62
CA ALA A 35 13.12 -0.76 -3.55
C ALA A 35 12.29 -0.26 -4.74
N SER A 36 11.36 -1.07 -5.24
CA SER A 36 10.50 -0.70 -6.38
C SER A 36 9.58 0.49 -6.09
N PHE A 37 9.19 0.69 -4.82
CA PHE A 37 8.32 1.79 -4.39
C PHE A 37 9.07 2.97 -3.75
N ALA A 38 10.40 2.90 -3.59
CA ALA A 38 11.21 3.96 -2.97
C ALA A 38 11.29 5.23 -3.84
N PRO A 39 11.11 6.45 -3.30
CA PRO A 39 11.14 7.70 -4.07
C PRO A 39 12.35 7.77 -5.02
N THR A 40 12.08 8.02 -6.31
CA THR A 40 13.11 8.15 -7.34
C THR A 40 13.32 9.62 -7.65
N SER A 41 14.39 9.92 -8.40
CA SER A 41 14.77 11.25 -8.86
C SER A 41 13.57 12.16 -9.20
N PRO A 42 13.64 13.48 -8.93
CA PRO A 42 12.57 14.45 -9.21
C PRO A 42 11.98 14.37 -10.62
N SER A 43 12.74 13.87 -11.60
CA SER A 43 12.29 13.64 -12.97
C SER A 43 11.17 12.60 -13.13
N HIS A 44 10.88 11.80 -12.10
CA HIS A 44 9.84 10.78 -12.09
C HIS A 44 8.77 11.04 -11.01
N ALA A 45 8.75 12.24 -10.42
CA ALA A 45 7.72 12.63 -9.47
C ALA A 45 6.35 12.67 -10.17
N GLY A 46 5.52 11.66 -9.92
CA GLY A 46 4.16 11.55 -10.47
C GLY A 46 3.89 10.32 -11.33
N SER A 47 4.88 9.46 -11.61
CA SER A 47 4.59 8.20 -12.31
C SER A 47 3.99 7.15 -11.38
N GLN A 48 2.93 6.47 -11.84
CA GLN A 48 2.35 5.34 -11.11
C GLN A 48 3.32 4.16 -11.13
N ARG A 49 3.64 3.65 -9.95
CA ARG A 49 4.52 2.48 -9.80
C ARG A 49 3.70 1.22 -9.68
N ARG A 50 4.17 0.15 -10.32
CA ARG A 50 3.53 -1.16 -10.32
C ARG A 50 4.57 -2.23 -10.06
N PHE A 51 4.23 -3.17 -9.20
CA PHE A 51 5.04 -4.35 -8.93
C PHE A 51 4.16 -5.58 -9.07
N VAL A 52 4.66 -6.62 -9.74
CA VAL A 52 3.91 -7.87 -9.96
C VAL A 52 4.64 -9.00 -9.26
N LEU A 53 3.99 -9.60 -8.27
CA LEU A 53 4.42 -10.86 -7.65
C LEU A 53 3.75 -12.03 -8.38
N PHE A 54 4.55 -12.94 -8.94
CA PHE A 54 4.07 -14.12 -9.64
C PHE A 54 4.73 -15.40 -9.09
N GLY A 55 4.11 -16.55 -9.34
CA GLY A 55 4.56 -17.85 -8.85
C GLY A 55 3.40 -18.81 -8.62
N LEU A 56 3.71 -20.07 -8.30
CA LEU A 56 2.74 -21.15 -8.13
C LEU A 56 1.65 -20.83 -7.08
N GLY A 57 0.50 -21.49 -7.19
CA GLY A 57 -0.53 -21.47 -6.15
C GLY A 57 0.06 -21.87 -4.79
N GLY A 58 -0.36 -21.19 -3.71
CA GLY A 58 0.15 -21.48 -2.36
C GLY A 58 1.57 -21.00 -2.06
N SER A 59 2.27 -20.34 -2.99
CA SER A 59 3.66 -19.89 -2.78
C SER A 59 3.83 -18.75 -1.75
N GLY A 60 2.74 -18.23 -1.20
CA GLY A 60 2.74 -17.17 -0.18
C GLY A 60 2.78 -15.74 -0.72
N LYS A 61 2.45 -15.48 -2.00
CA LYS A 61 2.45 -14.13 -2.60
C LYS A 61 1.64 -13.11 -1.79
N ALA A 62 0.41 -13.47 -1.42
CA ALA A 62 -0.43 -12.61 -0.58
C ALA A 62 0.21 -12.33 0.79
N GLN A 63 0.89 -13.31 1.39
CA GLN A 63 1.62 -13.12 2.66
C GLN A 63 2.78 -12.14 2.51
N ILE A 64 3.49 -12.14 1.37
CA ILE A 64 4.54 -11.15 1.09
C ILE A 64 3.93 -9.74 1.02
N CYS A 65 2.80 -9.55 0.34
CA CYS A 65 2.10 -8.26 0.30
C CYS A 65 1.66 -7.80 1.69
N LEU A 66 1.04 -8.69 2.48
CA LEU A 66 0.59 -8.37 3.84
C LEU A 66 1.79 -7.99 4.73
N LYS A 67 2.92 -8.70 4.60
CA LYS A 67 4.13 -8.42 5.36
C LYS A 67 4.77 -7.09 4.96
N TYR A 68 4.74 -6.76 3.68
CA TYR A 68 5.15 -5.46 3.17
C TYR A 68 4.31 -4.33 3.77
N ILE A 69 2.98 -4.49 3.78
CA ILE A 69 2.05 -3.54 4.38
C ILE A 69 2.37 -3.38 5.87
N GLU A 70 2.55 -4.47 6.63
CA GLU A 70 2.92 -4.40 8.05
C GLU A 70 4.16 -3.51 8.29
N TYR A 71 5.19 -3.62 7.42
CA TYR A 71 6.42 -2.85 7.55
C TYR A 71 6.37 -1.42 7.01
N GLN A 72 5.56 -1.16 5.99
CA GLN A 72 5.58 0.11 5.26
C GLN A 72 4.30 0.93 5.43
N GLN A 73 3.27 0.43 6.12
CA GLN A 73 1.95 1.08 6.22
C GLN A 73 2.01 2.55 6.60
N GLU A 74 2.89 2.91 7.54
CA GLU A 74 3.06 4.29 8.02
C GLU A 74 3.63 5.28 6.99
N LYS A 75 4.18 4.79 5.88
CA LYS A 75 4.72 5.61 4.79
C LYS A 75 3.68 5.95 3.74
N TYR A 76 2.52 5.31 3.79
CA TYR A 76 1.42 5.52 2.86
C TYR A 76 0.35 6.36 3.56
N TRP A 77 -0.23 7.29 2.80
CA TRP A 77 -1.38 8.05 3.28
C TRP A 77 -2.58 7.11 3.44
N ASP A 78 -2.80 6.20 2.48
CA ASP A 78 -3.85 5.17 2.51
C ASP A 78 -3.44 3.88 1.82
N ILE A 79 -4.07 2.77 2.23
CA ILE A 79 -3.87 1.43 1.68
C ILE A 79 -5.22 0.77 1.46
N PHE A 80 -5.42 0.29 0.22
CA PHE A 80 -6.64 -0.38 -0.23
C PHE A 80 -6.30 -1.79 -0.71
N TRP A 81 -7.12 -2.77 -0.35
CA TRP A 81 -6.96 -4.15 -0.80
C TRP A 81 -8.10 -4.53 -1.73
N VAL A 82 -7.77 -5.09 -2.89
CA VAL A 82 -8.79 -5.59 -3.81
C VAL A 82 -8.56 -7.07 -3.99
N ASP A 83 -9.51 -7.89 -3.55
CA ASP A 83 -9.51 -9.31 -3.87
C ASP A 83 -9.96 -9.48 -5.32
N ALA A 84 -9.02 -9.94 -6.15
CA ALA A 84 -9.23 -10.19 -7.57
C ALA A 84 -9.29 -11.68 -7.90
N SER A 85 -9.68 -12.52 -6.94
CA SER A 85 -9.76 -13.98 -7.10
C SER A 85 -10.91 -14.42 -8.01
N THR A 86 -12.05 -13.72 -7.97
CA THR A 86 -13.22 -13.90 -8.85
C THR A 86 -13.88 -12.55 -9.18
N ASP A 87 -14.71 -12.50 -10.20
CA ASP A 87 -15.46 -11.29 -10.55
C ASP A 87 -16.35 -10.81 -9.39
N GLU A 88 -16.97 -11.74 -8.66
CA GLU A 88 -17.77 -11.41 -7.47
C GLU A 88 -16.91 -10.80 -6.37
N SER A 89 -15.71 -11.33 -6.10
CA SER A 89 -14.80 -10.78 -5.09
C SER A 89 -14.31 -9.36 -5.46
N ILE A 90 -14.15 -9.09 -6.76
CA ILE A 90 -13.82 -7.74 -7.26
C ILE A 90 -14.99 -6.81 -6.98
N GLN A 91 -16.22 -7.18 -7.36
CA GLN A 91 -17.39 -6.34 -7.12
C GLN A 91 -17.58 -6.04 -5.63
N GLN A 92 -17.45 -7.06 -4.77
CA GLN A 92 -17.55 -6.89 -3.32
C GLN A 92 -16.46 -5.96 -2.78
N SER A 93 -15.21 -6.09 -3.24
CA SER A 93 -14.12 -5.19 -2.84
C SER A 93 -14.44 -3.75 -3.25
N PHE A 94 -14.93 -3.51 -4.47
CA PHE A 94 -15.28 -2.16 -4.92
C PHE A 94 -16.48 -1.56 -4.17
N ILE A 95 -17.49 -2.36 -3.80
CA ILE A 95 -18.60 -1.90 -2.94
C ILE A 95 -18.07 -1.46 -1.58
N GLN A 96 -17.17 -2.26 -0.97
CA GLN A 96 -16.55 -1.90 0.30
C GLN A 96 -15.74 -0.60 0.21
N LEU A 97 -14.99 -0.41 -0.87
CA LEU A 97 -14.27 0.84 -1.14
C LEU A 97 -15.22 2.03 -1.33
N ALA A 98 -16.35 1.85 -2.04
CA ALA A 98 -17.34 2.91 -2.23
C ALA A 98 -17.92 3.38 -0.89
N LEU A 99 -18.31 2.44 -0.02
CA LEU A 99 -18.79 2.72 1.33
C LEU A 99 -17.75 3.45 2.17
N MET A 100 -16.48 3.03 2.09
CA MET A 100 -15.37 3.63 2.83
C MET A 100 -15.06 5.06 2.37
N LEU A 101 -15.14 5.30 1.06
CA LEU A 101 -14.91 6.60 0.44
C LEU A 101 -16.14 7.51 0.46
N GLN A 102 -17.31 7.01 0.90
CA GLN A 102 -18.60 7.71 0.89
C GLN A 102 -19.01 8.19 -0.50
N VAL A 103 -18.85 7.31 -1.50
CA VAL A 103 -19.29 7.54 -2.88
C VAL A 103 -20.33 6.52 -3.29
N ASP A 104 -21.02 6.78 -4.39
CA ASP A 104 -21.98 5.83 -4.94
C ASP A 104 -21.31 4.48 -5.23
N GLU A 105 -22.07 3.38 -5.06
CA GLU A 105 -21.65 1.99 -5.27
C GLU A 105 -21.46 1.66 -6.77
N ASN A 106 -20.62 2.44 -7.44
CA ASN A 106 -20.19 2.24 -8.81
C ASN A 106 -18.65 2.30 -8.88
N VAL A 107 -18.08 1.33 -9.59
CA VAL A 107 -16.65 1.21 -9.89
C VAL A 107 -16.05 2.52 -10.42
N ASP A 108 -16.78 3.24 -11.27
CA ASP A 108 -16.27 4.48 -11.86
C ASP A 108 -16.15 5.63 -10.84
N GLY A 109 -17.10 5.73 -9.90
CA GLY A 109 -17.06 6.70 -8.81
C GLY A 109 -15.89 6.45 -7.86
N VAL A 110 -15.64 5.18 -7.54
CA VAL A 110 -14.48 4.75 -6.74
C VAL A 110 -13.18 5.10 -7.45
N LYS A 111 -13.02 4.72 -8.73
CA LYS A 111 -11.82 5.02 -9.53
C LYS A 111 -11.54 6.51 -9.61
N GLN A 112 -12.56 7.31 -9.90
CA GLN A 112 -12.41 8.76 -10.00
C GLN A 112 -11.98 9.38 -8.67
N THR A 113 -12.53 8.88 -7.56
CA THR A 113 -12.16 9.36 -6.22
C THR A 113 -10.72 9.00 -5.87
N LEU A 114 -10.31 7.75 -6.12
CA LEU A 114 -8.93 7.30 -5.90
C LEU A 114 -7.90 8.00 -6.81
N ALA A 115 -8.30 8.43 -8.00
CA ALA A 115 -7.43 9.18 -8.91
C ALA A 115 -7.21 10.63 -8.44
N ASN A 116 -8.22 11.21 -7.77
CA ASN A 116 -8.19 12.60 -7.30
C ASN A 116 -7.78 12.74 -5.83
N SER A 117 -7.74 11.64 -5.07
CA SER A 117 -7.23 11.61 -3.70
C SER A 117 -5.71 11.76 -3.71
N SER A 118 -5.27 12.99 -3.96
CA SER A 118 -3.89 13.43 -3.79
C SER A 118 -3.86 14.41 -2.64
N GLU A 119 -3.99 13.90 -1.40
CA GLU A 119 -3.41 14.67 -0.31
C GLU A 119 -1.90 14.68 -0.54
N VAL A 120 -1.38 15.85 -0.91
CA VAL A 120 0.04 16.15 -0.93
C VAL A 120 0.60 15.66 0.40
N CYS A 121 1.51 14.67 0.35
CA CYS A 121 2.26 14.26 1.53
C CYS A 121 3.06 15.49 2.02
N SER A 122 2.46 16.24 2.94
CA SER A 122 3.03 17.44 3.56
C SER A 122 4.23 17.12 4.46
N LYS A 123 4.65 15.84 4.52
CA LYS A 123 5.75 15.34 5.34
C LYS A 123 6.87 14.65 4.56
N CYS A 124 6.85 14.67 3.22
CA CYS A 124 8.02 14.29 2.41
C CYS A 124 9.03 15.44 2.23
N SER A 125 9.08 16.41 3.15
CA SER A 125 10.17 17.37 3.28
C SER A 125 11.30 16.80 4.14
N THR A 126 12.03 15.81 3.64
CA THR A 126 13.45 15.76 3.98
C THR A 126 14.13 16.76 3.05
N THR A 127 14.37 17.97 3.56
CA THR A 127 15.38 18.84 2.98
C THR A 127 16.70 18.08 2.95
N PRO A 128 17.39 17.94 1.80
CA PRO A 128 18.78 17.55 1.83
C PRO A 128 19.55 18.74 2.43
N THR A 129 19.83 18.70 3.72
CA THR A 129 20.89 19.54 4.28
C THR A 129 22.19 19.02 3.70
N ILE A 130 22.65 19.67 2.63
CA ILE A 130 24.03 19.59 2.18
C ILE A 130 24.85 20.20 3.32
N PRO A 131 25.77 19.47 3.98
CA PRO A 131 26.73 20.12 4.85
C PRO A 131 27.67 20.93 3.95
N ILE A 132 27.50 22.24 3.94
CA ILE A 132 28.51 23.15 3.42
C ILE A 132 29.63 23.12 4.46
N SER A 133 30.72 22.39 4.20
CA SER A 133 31.95 22.57 4.98
C SER A 133 32.58 23.89 4.54
N ALA A 134 32.74 24.80 5.49
CA ALA A 134 33.75 25.84 5.43
C ALA A 134 35.06 25.30 6.02
#